data_AF-A0A1I0QJS4-F1
#
_entry.id   AF-A0A1I0QJS4-F1
#
_cell.length_a   1.000
_cell.length_b   1.000
_cell.length_c   1.000
_cell.angle_alpha   90.00
_cell.angle_beta   90.00
_cell.angle_gamma   90.00
#
_symmetry.space_group_name_H-M   'P 1'
#
loop_
_entity.id
_entity.type
_entity.pdbx_description
1 polymer ?
#
loop_
_entity_poly.entity_id
_entity_poly.type
_entity_poly.pdbx_seq_one_letter_code
_entity_poly.pdbx_strand_id
1 'polypeptide(L)'
;MTERSLRQSVFRWGSIGAACAAIATALAVVQSFPLLLLGMILFGVPLMVVPLIFGVTNTRLDTTAGATRIGFSAGDPGQYEPGRVLPIPNSLQVACWLSGVGVVGLVVVAAAA
;
A
#
# COMPACT_ATOMS: atom_id res chain seq x y z
N MET A 1 10.01 -14.48 1.22
CA MET A 1 8.64 -14.55 1.77
C MET A 1 7.95 -15.75 1.15
N THR A 2 7.30 -16.61 1.93
CA THR A 2 6.54 -17.75 1.39
C THR A 2 5.13 -17.32 0.98
N GLU A 3 4.54 -17.96 -0.02
CA GLU A 3 3.22 -17.61 -0.56
C GLU A 3 2.12 -17.53 0.53
N ARG A 4 2.16 -18.46 1.50
CA ARG A 4 1.25 -18.45 2.66
C ARG A 4 1.37 -17.17 3.51
N SER A 5 2.59 -16.68 3.72
CA SER A 5 2.84 -15.46 4.51
C SER A 5 2.33 -14.19 3.82
N LEU A 6 2.37 -14.15 2.48
CA LEU A 6 1.82 -13.06 1.68
C LEU A 6 0.30 -13.07 1.75
N ARG A 7 -0.33 -14.23 1.53
CA ARG A 7 -1.79 -14.36 1.56
C ARG A 7 -2.37 -13.94 2.90
N GLN A 8 -1.75 -14.38 4.00
CA GLN A 8 -2.17 -13.99 5.35
C GLN A 8 -2.02 -12.48 5.59
N SER A 9 -0.94 -11.87 5.08
CA SER A 9 -0.74 -10.42 5.19
C SER A 9 -1.78 -9.63 4.38
N VAL A 10 -2.09 -10.07 3.17
CA VAL A 10 -3.12 -9.45 2.31
C VAL A 10 -4.48 -9.48 3.01
N PHE A 11 -4.91 -10.65 3.49
CA PHE A 11 -6.20 -10.79 4.16
C PHE A 11 -6.28 -9.94 5.43
N ARG A 12 -5.24 -9.99 6.27
CA ARG A 12 -5.24 -9.26 7.54
C ARG A 12 -5.30 -7.75 7.33
N TRP A 13 -4.47 -7.21 6.45
CA TRP A 13 -4.38 -5.76 6.27
C TRP A 13 -5.50 -5.22 5.40
N GLY A 14 -5.93 -5.97 4.38
CA GLY A 14 -7.10 -5.62 3.56
C GLY A 14 -8.39 -5.55 4.38
N SER A 15 -8.63 -6.51 5.28
CA SER A 15 -9.83 -6.49 6.14
C SER A 15 -9.80 -5.34 7.15
N ILE A 16 -8.63 -5.05 7.74
CA ILE A 16 -8.47 -3.88 8.63
C ILE A 16 -8.77 -2.58 7.86
N GLY A 17 -8.27 -2.44 6.63
CA GLY A 17 -8.55 -1.27 5.78
C GLY A 17 -10.04 -1.09 5.50
N ALA A 18 -10.72 -2.18 5.11
CA ALA A 18 -12.15 -2.15 4.88
C ALA A 18 -12.95 -1.81 6.16
N ALA A 19 -12.58 -2.38 7.31
CA ALA A 19 -13.25 -2.08 8.58
C ALA A 19 -13.08 -0.60 8.97
N CYS A 20 -11.88 -0.04 8.84
CA CYS A 20 -11.64 1.39 9.11
C CYS A 20 -12.48 2.29 8.20
N ALA A 21 -12.53 2.00 6.90
CA ALA A 21 -13.31 2.78 5.94
C ALA A 21 -14.82 2.67 6.19
N ALA A 22 -15.31 1.50 6.60
CA ALA A 22 -16.71 1.32 6.99
C ALA A 22 -17.07 2.16 8.22
N ILE A 23 -16.21 2.19 9.24
CA ILE A 23 -16.40 3.04 10.43
C ILE A 23 -16.40 4.52 10.06
N ALA A 24 -15.46 4.96 9.23
CA ALA A 24 -15.40 6.34 8.75
C ALA A 24 -16.67 6.73 7.97
N THR A 25 -17.18 5.81 7.14
CA THR A 25 -18.44 6.00 6.40
C THR A 25 -19.63 6.11 7.35
N ALA A 26 -19.72 5.24 8.37
CA ALA A 26 -20.78 5.30 9.37
C ALA A 26 -20.77 6.63 10.14
N LEU A 27 -19.59 7.13 10.53
CA LEU A 27 -19.45 8.43 11.18
C LEU A 27 -19.86 9.59 10.26
N ALA A 28 -19.51 9.51 8.98
CA ALA A 28 -19.91 10.51 8.00
C ALA A 28 -21.43 10.60 7.82
N VAL A 29 -22.13 9.45 7.84
CA VAL A 29 -23.60 9.41 7.83
C VAL A 29 -24.17 10.12 9.06
N VAL A 30 -23.64 9.81 10.26
CA VAL A 30 -24.09 10.45 11.52
C VAL A 30 -23.88 11.96 11.50
N GLN A 31 -22.80 12.44 10.87
CA GLN A 31 -22.49 13.87 10.77
C GLN A 31 -23.09 14.57 9.54
N SER A 32 -23.93 13.88 8.74
CA SER A 32 -24.51 14.42 7.50
C SER A 32 -23.46 14.94 6.51
N PHE A 33 -22.29 14.31 6.48
CA PHE A 33 -21.22 14.68 5.55
C PHE A 33 -21.55 14.18 4.12
N PRO A 34 -21.20 14.94 3.06
CA PRO A 34 -21.43 14.52 1.69
C PRO A 34 -20.72 13.20 1.35
N LEU A 35 -21.49 12.12 1.27
CA LEU A 35 -20.97 10.75 1.06
C LEU A 35 -20.26 10.59 -0.28
N LEU A 36 -20.70 11.31 -1.32
CA LEU A 36 -20.03 11.29 -2.62
C LEU A 36 -18.60 11.84 -2.51
N LEU A 37 -18.40 12.95 -1.79
CA LEU A 37 -17.08 13.51 -1.55
C LEU A 37 -16.20 12.55 -0.72
N LEU A 38 -16.77 11.94 0.32
CA LEU A 38 -16.08 10.95 1.13
C LEU A 38 -15.64 9.75 0.29
N GLY A 39 -16.54 9.19 -0.51
CA GLY A 39 -16.26 8.06 -1.39
C GLY A 39 -15.13 8.38 -2.36
N MET A 40 -15.15 9.57 -2.97
CA MET A 40 -14.09 10.02 -3.87
C MET A 40 -12.74 10.11 -3.16
N ILE A 41 -12.69 10.56 -1.90
CA ILE A 41 -11.46 10.61 -1.11
C ILE A 41 -10.97 9.19 -0.77
N LEU A 42 -11.86 8.35 -0.23
CA LEU A 42 -11.54 6.98 0.18
C LEU A 42 -11.10 6.11 -1.00
N PHE A 43 -11.60 6.36 -2.21
CA PHE A 43 -11.18 5.66 -3.41
C PHE A 43 -9.97 6.30 -4.10
N GLY A 44 -9.95 7.63 -4.20
CA GLY A 44 -8.93 8.38 -4.93
C GLY A 44 -7.55 8.38 -4.26
N VAL A 45 -7.50 8.45 -2.92
CA VAL A 45 -6.21 8.43 -2.20
C VAL A 45 -5.45 7.13 -2.41
N PRO A 46 -6.06 5.93 -2.26
CA PRO A 46 -5.41 4.67 -2.62
C PRO A 46 -4.90 4.60 -4.06
N LEU A 47 -5.65 5.13 -5.04
CA LEU A 47 -5.25 5.14 -6.45
C LEU A 47 -3.97 5.94 -6.70
N MET A 48 -3.68 6.95 -5.89
CA MET A 48 -2.46 7.75 -6.01
C MET A 48 -1.31 7.17 -5.18
N VAL A 49 -1.60 6.77 -3.94
CA VAL A 49 -0.56 6.37 -2.97
C VAL A 49 0.00 4.98 -3.28
N VAL A 50 -0.83 4.02 -3.68
CA VAL A 50 -0.36 2.65 -3.96
C VAL A 50 0.65 2.63 -5.12
N PRO A 51 0.37 3.23 -6.29
CA PRO A 51 1.35 3.30 -7.38
C PRO A 51 2.62 4.08 -6.99
N LEU A 52 2.51 5.13 -6.17
CA LEU A 52 3.67 5.90 -5.73
C LEU A 52 4.59 5.08 -4.83
N ILE A 53 4.03 4.29 -3.91
CA ILE A 53 4.80 3.35 -3.07
C ILE A 53 5.53 2.34 -3.95
N PHE A 54 4.82 1.66 -4.86
CA PHE A 54 5.44 0.65 -5.73
C PHE A 54 6.41 1.25 -6.75
N GLY A 55 6.14 2.44 -7.28
CA GLY A 55 7.03 3.17 -8.16
C GLY A 55 8.36 3.49 -7.48
N VAL A 56 8.31 4.05 -6.27
CA VAL A 56 9.52 4.33 -5.47
C VAL A 56 10.26 3.05 -5.10
N THR A 57 9.54 1.96 -4.77
CA THR A 57 10.16 0.66 -4.49
C THR A 57 10.86 0.08 -5.72
N ASN A 58 10.25 0.12 -6.90
CA ASN A 58 10.86 -0.36 -8.14
C ASN A 58 12.11 0.45 -8.51
N THR A 59 12.06 1.78 -8.44
CA THR A 59 13.24 2.62 -8.68
C THR A 59 14.38 2.29 -7.72
N ARG A 60 14.06 2.01 -6.44
CA ARG A 60 15.07 1.54 -5.48
C ARG A 60 15.62 0.17 -5.88
N LEU A 61 14.79 -0.79 -6.29
CA LEU A 61 15.26 -2.10 -6.74
C LEU A 61 16.21 -1.98 -7.95
N ASP A 62 15.89 -1.14 -8.93
CA ASP A 62 16.75 -0.91 -10.10
C ASP A 62 18.08 -0.27 -9.72
N THR A 63 18.06 0.73 -8.83
CA THR A 63 19.31 1.34 -8.31
C THR A 63 20.12 0.38 -7.46
N THR A 64 19.46 -0.51 -6.68
CA THR A 64 20.16 -1.51 -5.87
C THR A 64 20.75 -2.60 -6.76
N ALA A 65 20.02 -3.08 -7.77
CA ALA A 65 20.54 -4.04 -8.76
C ALA A 65 21.72 -3.46 -9.56
N GLY A 66 21.65 -2.17 -9.91
CA GLY A 66 22.76 -1.43 -10.51
C GLY A 66 23.97 -1.33 -9.59
N ALA A 67 23.76 -0.98 -8.31
CA ALA A 67 24.82 -0.90 -7.30
C ALA A 67 25.44 -2.28 -7.01
N THR A 68 24.66 -3.35 -6.96
CA THR A 68 25.15 -4.72 -6.81
C THR A 68 26.01 -5.13 -8.00
N ARG A 69 25.63 -4.78 -9.24
CA ARG A 69 26.46 -5.04 -10.43
C ARG A 69 27.81 -4.33 -10.37
N ILE A 70 27.84 -3.10 -9.87
CA ILE A 70 29.08 -2.31 -9.67
C ILE A 70 29.90 -2.85 -8.48
N GLY A 71 29.24 -3.29 -7.40
CA GLY A 71 29.87 -3.90 -6.22
C GLY A 71 30.51 -5.27 -6.51
N PHE A 72 29.89 -6.08 -7.39
CA PHE A 72 30.47 -7.34 -7.87
C PHE A 72 31.79 -7.13 -8.62
N SER A 73 31.97 -5.99 -9.30
CA SER A 73 33.25 -5.64 -9.94
C SER A 73 34.29 -5.04 -8.99
N ALA A 74 33.90 -4.61 -7.77
CA ALA A 74 34.77 -3.89 -6.83
C ALA A 74 35.20 -4.72 -5.59
N GLY A 75 34.66 -5.94 -5.40
CA GLY A 75 35.30 -6.95 -4.54
C GLY A 75 34.64 -7.28 -3.20
N ASP A 76 33.44 -6.80 -2.87
CA ASP A 76 32.65 -7.37 -1.76
C ASP A 76 31.13 -7.19 -1.96
N PRO A 77 30.43 -8.20 -2.52
CA PRO A 77 28.99 -8.10 -2.81
C PRO A 77 28.11 -8.09 -1.54
N GLY A 78 28.64 -8.50 -0.38
CA GLY A 78 27.88 -8.57 0.88
C GLY A 78 27.53 -7.20 1.51
N GLN A 79 28.15 -6.12 1.04
CA GLN A 79 27.90 -4.77 1.56
C GLN A 79 26.69 -4.07 0.91
N TYR A 80 26.20 -4.61 -0.22
CA TYR A 80 25.08 -4.04 -0.98
C TYR A 80 23.81 -4.89 -0.89
N GLU A 81 23.76 -5.87 0.02
CA GLU A 81 22.58 -6.68 0.24
C GLU A 81 21.40 -5.80 0.71
N PRO A 82 20.26 -5.82 -0.01
CA PRO A 82 19.10 -4.98 0.29
C PRO A 82 18.57 -5.13 1.72
N GLY A 83 18.82 -6.28 2.36
CA GLY A 83 18.42 -6.57 3.74
C GLY A 83 19.19 -5.80 4.82
N ARG A 84 20.34 -5.19 4.50
CA ARG A 84 21.15 -4.39 5.44
C ARG A 84 20.90 -2.89 5.35
N VAL A 85 20.37 -2.38 4.24
CA VAL A 85 20.40 -0.93 3.97
C VAL A 85 19.15 -0.19 4.41
N LEU A 86 17.95 -0.80 4.39
CA LEU A 86 16.74 -0.08 4.85
C LEU A 86 15.68 -1.02 5.46
N PRO A 87 15.32 -0.87 6.74
CA PRO A 87 14.11 -1.47 7.30
C PRO A 87 12.90 -0.65 6.83
N ILE A 88 12.50 -0.84 5.57
CA ILE A 88 11.29 -0.20 5.06
C ILE A 88 10.10 -0.87 5.76
N PRO A 89 9.21 -0.12 6.46
CA PRO A 89 7.96 -0.69 6.94
C PRO A 89 7.26 -1.39 5.79
N ASN A 90 6.87 -2.66 5.99
CA ASN A 90 6.52 -3.58 4.90
C ASN A 90 5.48 -2.97 3.95
N SER A 91 5.93 -2.45 2.80
CA SER A 91 5.13 -1.66 1.85
C SER A 91 3.90 -2.43 1.36
N LEU A 92 3.99 -3.77 1.36
CA LEU A 92 2.87 -4.66 1.10
C LEU A 92 1.71 -4.46 2.08
N GLN A 93 1.99 -4.28 3.38
CA GLN A 93 0.96 -4.10 4.40
C GLN A 93 0.19 -2.80 4.18
N VAL A 94 0.92 -1.70 3.90
CA VAL A 94 0.33 -0.39 3.59
C VAL A 94 -0.51 -0.47 2.32
N ALA A 95 0.00 -1.11 1.28
CA ALA A 95 -0.74 -1.30 0.03
C ALA A 95 -2.02 -2.14 0.22
N CYS A 96 -1.94 -3.23 0.98
CA CYS A 96 -3.10 -4.08 1.27
C CYS A 96 -4.15 -3.33 2.10
N TRP A 97 -3.72 -2.56 3.10
CA TRP A 97 -4.60 -1.72 3.90
C TRP A 97 -5.31 -0.65 3.04
N LEU A 98 -4.56 0.10 2.23
CA LEU A 98 -5.12 1.10 1.32
C LEU A 98 -6.06 0.48 0.28
N SER A 99 -5.79 -0.75 -0.17
CA SER A 99 -6.67 -1.47 -1.10
C SER A 99 -8.02 -1.77 -0.44
N GLY A 100 -8.03 -2.19 0.82
CA GLY A 100 -9.26 -2.39 1.59
C GLY A 100 -10.07 -1.09 1.75
N VAL A 101 -9.38 0.03 2.03
CA VAL A 101 -10.01 1.36 2.11
C VAL A 101 -10.61 1.76 0.76
N GLY A 102 -9.87 1.55 -0.33
CA GLY A 102 -10.29 1.89 -1.69
C GLY A 102 -11.53 1.13 -2.14
N VAL A 103 -11.63 -0.16 -1.83
CA VAL A 103 -12.83 -0.96 -2.15
C VAL A 103 -14.08 -0.38 -1.50
N VAL A 104 -14.01 -0.02 -0.21
CA VAL A 104 -15.15 0.60 0.48
C VAL A 104 -15.45 1.98 -0.11
N GLY A 105 -14.43 2.78 -0.39
CA GLY A 105 -14.59 4.08 -1.07
C GLY A 105 -15.34 3.95 -2.40
N LEU A 106 -14.99 2.97 -3.23
CA LEU A 106 -15.66 2.70 -4.50
C LEU A 106 -17.14 2.35 -4.29
N VAL A 107 -17.45 1.50 -3.30
CA VAL A 107 -18.83 1.15 -2.95
C VAL A 107 -19.62 2.39 -2.52
N VAL A 108 -19.02 3.26 -1.71
CA VAL A 108 -19.66 4.51 -1.26
C VAL A 108 -19.91 5.44 -2.45
N VAL A 109 -18.97 5.60 -3.38
CA VAL A 109 -19.18 6.38 -4.62
C VAL A 109 -20.33 5.80 -5.43
N ALA A 110 -20.32 4.49 -5.66
CA ALA A 110 -21.34 3.81 -6.47
C ALA A 110 -22.74 3.88 -5.85
N ALA A 111 -22.83 3.93 -4.51
CA ALA A 111 -24.10 4.05 -3.81
C ALA A 111 -24.61 5.50 -3.69
N ALA A 112 -23.72 6.50 -3.81
CA ALA A 112 -24.04 7.92 -3.67
C ALA A 112 -24.21 8.66 -5.01
N ALA A 113 -23.87 8.01 -6.13
CA ALA A 113 -24.04 8.50 -7.50
C ALA A 113 -25.43 8.12 -8.06
#